data_AF-A0A958KMG8-F1
#
_entry.id   AF-A0A958KMG8-F1
#
_cell.length_a   1.000
_cell.length_b   1.000
_cell.length_c   1.000
_cell.angle_alpha   90.00
_cell.angle_beta   90.00
_cell.angle_gamma   90.00
#
_symmetry.space_group_name_H-M   'P 1'
#
loop_
_entity.id
_entity.type
_entity.pdbx_description
1 polymer ?
#
loop_
_entity_poly.entity_id
_entity_poly.type
_entity_poly.pdbx_seq_one_letter_code
_entity_poly.pdbx_strand_id
1 'polypeptide(L)'
;MDRPAKAPQRAVKNRVSKTFFFENTDPVTSSQARFYSSDMSQRYVFADGGVNIRLGEAREKGSALGFTFANYSQPQGQDLIPTRVDVMRLRSSKTVEAKRFRALSYQQAFNGIDVQFAIDADALSQTIAVRPSAKVSELEISYSGVEFLKLMADGSMEVVFDGGKLLYSKPSCSERGLRGSAPLDCAYQLTGLKTFGISIIGERDQELGLTIQSEILAKDH
;
A
#
# COMPACT_ATOMS: atom_id res chain seq x y z
N MET A 1 37.28 41.47 6.39
CA MET A 1 37.26 40.39 5.37
C MET A 1 36.29 39.33 5.85
N ASP A 2 35.03 39.43 5.45
CA ASP A 2 33.98 38.48 5.80
C ASP A 2 34.10 37.19 4.97
N ARG A 3 34.13 36.05 5.65
CA ARG A 3 33.97 34.74 4.99
C ARG A 3 32.46 34.45 4.86
N PRO A 4 31.96 34.06 3.68
CA PRO A 4 30.56 33.70 3.54
C PRO A 4 30.26 32.40 4.30
N ALA A 5 29.18 32.41 5.06
CA ALA A 5 28.66 31.24 5.77
C ALA A 5 28.28 30.14 4.77
N LYS A 6 28.80 28.93 5.00
CA LYS A 6 28.50 27.73 4.23
C LYS A 6 27.03 27.35 4.46
N ALA A 7 26.24 27.28 3.40
CA ALA A 7 24.85 26.81 3.45
C ALA A 7 24.77 25.41 4.09
N PRO A 8 23.77 25.12 4.93
CA PRO A 8 23.63 23.80 5.52
C PRO A 8 23.31 22.79 4.42
N GLN A 9 24.27 21.90 4.13
CA GLN A 9 24.03 20.71 3.34
C GLN A 9 22.95 19.89 4.03
N ARG A 10 21.78 19.79 3.38
CA ARG A 10 20.68 18.92 3.78
C ARG A 10 21.23 17.51 3.87
N ALA A 11 21.32 16.97 5.08
CA ALA A 11 21.73 15.60 5.30
C ALA A 11 20.73 14.68 4.60
N VAL A 12 21.12 14.14 3.43
CA VAL A 12 20.44 13.01 2.82
C VAL A 12 20.71 11.82 3.73
N LYS A 13 19.82 11.60 4.71
CA LYS A 13 19.81 10.35 5.47
C LYS A 13 19.48 9.24 4.48
N ASN A 14 20.49 8.53 4.02
CA ASN A 14 20.35 7.22 3.39
C ASN A 14 19.71 6.27 4.41
N ARG A 15 18.38 6.30 4.54
CA ARG A 15 17.63 5.23 5.19
C ARG A 15 17.61 4.06 4.21
N VAL A 16 18.43 3.05 4.47
CA VAL A 16 18.23 1.73 3.86
C VAL A 16 16.88 1.22 4.40
N SER A 17 15.82 1.31 3.60
CA SER A 17 14.53 0.69 3.90
C SER A 17 14.78 -0.79 4.20
N LYS A 18 14.46 -1.22 5.43
CA LYS A 18 14.68 -2.58 5.92
C LYS A 18 13.51 -3.52 5.61
N THR A 19 12.52 -3.06 4.85
CA THR A 19 11.26 -3.77 4.72
C THR A 19 11.01 -4.09 3.25
N PHE A 20 11.01 -5.39 2.94
CA PHE A 20 10.81 -5.93 1.59
C PHE A 20 9.58 -6.82 1.56
N PHE A 21 9.07 -7.07 0.36
CA PHE A 21 8.12 -8.16 0.13
C PHE A 21 8.87 -9.43 -0.23
N PHE A 22 8.42 -10.55 0.32
CA PHE A 22 8.96 -11.88 0.06
C PHE A 22 7.95 -12.69 -0.75
N GLU A 23 8.42 -13.36 -1.81
CA GLU A 23 7.63 -14.36 -2.53
C GLU A 23 7.38 -15.56 -1.62
N ASN A 24 6.11 -15.96 -1.46
CA ASN A 24 5.74 -17.11 -0.66
C ASN A 24 5.95 -18.39 -1.48
N THR A 25 7.06 -19.09 -1.22
CA THR A 25 7.43 -20.34 -1.90
C THR A 25 6.95 -21.59 -1.16
N ASP A 26 6.21 -21.44 -0.05
CA ASP A 26 5.72 -22.55 0.78
C ASP A 26 4.23 -22.37 1.15
N PRO A 27 3.34 -23.35 0.86
CA PRO A 27 1.92 -23.25 1.17
C PRO A 27 1.57 -23.20 2.66
N VAL A 28 2.52 -23.50 3.56
CA VAL A 28 2.25 -23.70 5.00
C VAL A 28 1.91 -22.40 5.74
N THR A 29 2.37 -21.24 5.27
CA THR A 29 2.17 -19.93 5.95
C THR A 29 0.78 -19.32 5.69
N SER A 30 0.15 -19.70 4.57
CA SER A 30 -1.24 -19.47 4.18
C SER A 30 -1.34 -19.92 2.72
N SER A 31 -2.19 -20.90 2.39
CA SER A 31 -2.27 -21.47 1.03
C SER A 31 -2.70 -20.46 -0.05
N GLN A 32 -3.17 -19.28 0.35
CA GLN A 32 -3.61 -18.21 -0.56
C GLN A 32 -2.61 -17.05 -0.67
N ALA A 33 -1.57 -17.00 0.17
CA ALA A 33 -0.59 -15.92 0.13
C ALA A 33 0.42 -16.14 -1.01
N ARG A 34 0.58 -15.13 -1.88
CA ARG A 34 1.64 -15.09 -2.89
C ARG A 34 2.85 -14.29 -2.46
N PHE A 35 2.61 -13.19 -1.75
CA PHE A 35 3.68 -12.37 -1.18
C PHE A 35 3.33 -11.97 0.25
N TYR A 36 4.34 -11.69 1.05
CA TYR A 36 4.13 -11.13 2.38
C TYR A 36 5.25 -10.18 2.76
N SER A 37 4.94 -9.27 3.68
CA SER A 37 5.94 -8.54 4.46
C SER A 37 5.54 -8.64 5.92
N SER A 38 6.51 -8.86 6.80
CA SER A 38 6.25 -9.08 8.22
C SER A 38 7.43 -8.55 9.03
N ASP A 39 7.12 -7.81 10.08
CA ASP A 39 8.05 -7.50 11.16
C ASP A 39 7.45 -8.01 12.50
N MET A 40 7.88 -7.45 13.63
CA MET A 40 7.40 -7.88 14.94
C MET A 40 5.99 -7.37 15.28
N SER A 41 5.54 -6.25 14.69
CA SER A 41 4.28 -5.58 15.04
C SER A 41 3.22 -5.67 13.95
N GLN A 42 3.60 -5.97 12.71
CA GLN A 42 2.68 -6.01 11.58
C GLN A 42 3.04 -7.10 10.57
N ARG A 43 1.99 -7.60 9.90
CA ARG A 43 2.10 -8.49 8.76
C ARG A 43 1.13 -8.09 7.67
N TYR A 44 1.67 -7.85 6.49
CA TYR A 44 0.95 -7.67 5.24
C TYR A 44 1.00 -8.96 4.42
N VAL A 45 -0.15 -9.46 3.99
CA VAL A 45 -0.29 -10.66 3.16
C VAL A 45 -1.00 -10.31 1.86
N PHE A 46 -0.36 -10.57 0.75
CA PHE A 46 -0.84 -10.27 -0.59
C PHE A 46 -1.25 -11.57 -1.27
N ALA A 47 -2.52 -11.67 -1.62
CA ALA A 47 -3.16 -12.84 -2.19
C ALA A 47 -3.78 -12.50 -3.55
N ASP A 48 -4.23 -13.51 -4.27
CA ASP A 48 -5.00 -13.28 -5.48
C ASP A 48 -6.31 -12.54 -5.11
N GLY A 49 -6.58 -11.42 -5.77
CA GLY A 49 -7.81 -10.64 -5.60
C GLY A 49 -7.85 -9.74 -4.36
N GLY A 50 -6.79 -9.64 -3.56
CA GLY A 50 -6.81 -8.75 -2.39
C GLY A 50 -5.61 -8.82 -1.46
N VAL A 51 -5.70 -8.07 -0.36
CA VAL A 51 -4.66 -8.00 0.67
C VAL A 51 -5.30 -8.18 2.03
N ASN A 52 -4.61 -8.92 2.90
CA ASN A 52 -4.95 -9.09 4.29
C ASN A 52 -3.86 -8.45 5.16
N ILE A 53 -4.28 -7.64 6.12
CA ILE A 53 -3.42 -6.92 7.04
C ILE A 53 -3.71 -7.44 8.44
N ARG A 54 -2.66 -7.77 9.18
CA ARG A 54 -2.71 -8.13 10.60
C ARG A 54 -1.74 -7.26 11.37
N LEU A 55 -2.21 -6.71 12.48
CA LEU A 55 -1.41 -5.98 13.44
C LEU A 55 -1.33 -6.78 14.74
N GLY A 56 -0.26 -6.56 15.51
CA GLY A 56 0.06 -7.31 16.72
C GLY A 56 1.05 -8.46 16.49
N GLU A 57 1.49 -9.09 17.58
CA GLU A 57 2.51 -10.14 17.52
C GLU A 57 2.03 -11.31 16.65
N ALA A 58 2.94 -11.84 15.81
CA ALA A 58 2.66 -12.92 14.85
C ALA A 58 2.12 -14.23 15.45
N ARG A 59 2.01 -14.33 16.79
CA ARG A 59 1.54 -15.50 17.55
C ARG A 59 0.14 -15.32 18.15
N GLU A 60 -0.37 -14.10 18.26
CA GLU A 60 -1.73 -13.89 18.74
C GLU A 60 -2.73 -14.12 17.59
N LYS A 61 -3.94 -14.57 17.94
CA LYS A 61 -5.08 -14.63 16.99
C LYS A 61 -5.54 -13.20 16.69
N GLY A 62 -4.69 -12.40 16.04
CA GLY A 62 -5.00 -11.03 15.70
C GLY A 62 -6.13 -10.97 14.67
N SER A 63 -7.07 -10.05 14.89
CA SER A 63 -8.10 -9.72 13.92
C SER A 63 -7.46 -9.22 12.62
N ALA A 64 -7.92 -9.77 11.49
CA ALA A 64 -7.41 -9.44 10.17
C ALA A 64 -8.32 -8.44 9.49
N LEU A 65 -7.71 -7.41 8.91
CA LEU A 65 -8.36 -6.49 8.00
C LEU A 65 -8.11 -6.96 6.56
N GLY A 66 -9.14 -7.42 5.89
CA GLY A 66 -9.05 -7.87 4.50
C GLY A 66 -9.68 -6.86 3.56
N PHE A 67 -9.05 -6.55 2.44
CA PHE A 67 -9.71 -5.87 1.33
C PHE A 67 -9.64 -6.73 0.07
N THR A 68 -10.69 -6.68 -0.74
CA THR A 68 -10.78 -7.37 -2.04
C THR A 68 -10.93 -6.36 -3.16
N PHE A 69 -10.29 -6.63 -4.28
CA PHE A 69 -10.46 -5.87 -5.51
C PHE A 69 -11.78 -6.23 -6.20
N ALA A 70 -12.30 -5.32 -7.04
CA ALA A 70 -13.51 -5.58 -7.83
C ALA A 70 -13.28 -6.65 -8.90
N ASN A 71 -12.08 -6.66 -9.48
CA ASN A 71 -11.65 -7.68 -10.44
C ASN A 71 -10.69 -8.68 -9.79
N TYR A 72 -10.70 -9.90 -10.31
CA TYR A 72 -9.63 -10.85 -10.00
C TYR A 72 -8.29 -10.31 -10.58
N SER A 73 -7.31 -10.09 -9.70
CA SER A 73 -5.97 -9.65 -10.07
C SER A 73 -4.94 -10.35 -9.20
N GLN A 74 -3.82 -10.73 -9.80
CA GLN A 74 -2.72 -11.39 -9.07
C GLN A 74 -1.63 -10.37 -8.75
N PRO A 75 -1.08 -10.40 -7.53
CA PRO A 75 0.07 -9.57 -7.20
C PRO A 75 1.28 -9.99 -8.04
N GLN A 76 2.04 -9.02 -8.51
CA GLN A 76 3.28 -9.21 -9.23
C GLN A 76 4.41 -8.47 -8.50
N GLY A 77 5.49 -9.19 -8.22
CA GLY A 77 6.69 -8.59 -7.62
C GLY A 77 7.38 -7.62 -8.60
N GLN A 78 7.67 -6.42 -8.13
CA GLN A 78 8.37 -5.36 -8.87
C GLN A 78 9.70 -5.03 -8.19
N ASP A 79 10.66 -4.57 -8.98
CA ASP A 79 12.01 -4.18 -8.52
C ASP A 79 12.66 -5.30 -7.69
N LEU A 80 12.89 -6.43 -8.34
CA LEU A 80 13.58 -7.58 -7.74
C LEU A 80 14.94 -7.15 -7.19
N ILE A 81 15.17 -7.46 -5.93
CA ILE A 81 16.45 -7.20 -5.27
C ILE A 81 17.30 -8.46 -5.38
N PRO A 82 18.47 -8.40 -6.03
CA PRO A 82 19.29 -9.57 -6.37
C PRO A 82 20.03 -10.20 -5.18
N THR A 83 19.48 -10.11 -3.97
CA THR A 83 20.02 -10.80 -2.79
C THR A 83 19.03 -11.86 -2.34
N ARG A 84 19.53 -13.10 -2.28
CA ARG A 84 18.85 -14.23 -1.67
C ARG A 84 18.96 -14.11 -0.16
N VAL A 85 17.89 -14.44 0.52
CA VAL A 85 17.81 -14.45 1.98
C VAL A 85 17.35 -15.80 2.44
N ASP A 86 18.01 -16.24 3.51
CA ASP A 86 17.73 -17.47 4.19
C ASP A 86 16.63 -17.23 5.23
N VAL A 87 15.41 -17.69 4.92
CA VAL A 87 14.29 -17.56 5.86
C VAL A 87 14.25 -18.79 6.75
N MET A 88 14.57 -18.61 8.03
CA MET A 88 14.49 -19.66 9.05
C MET A 88 13.02 -19.97 9.36
N ARG A 89 12.65 -21.23 9.17
CA ARG A 89 11.28 -21.68 9.42
C ARG A 89 11.06 -21.89 10.91
N LEU A 90 10.03 -21.27 11.47
CA LEU A 90 9.67 -21.41 12.89
C LEU A 90 9.35 -22.86 13.32
N ARG A 91 9.05 -23.77 12.37
CA ARG A 91 8.73 -25.19 12.63
C ARG A 91 9.69 -26.20 11.98
N SER A 92 10.77 -25.75 11.35
CA SER A 92 11.82 -26.65 10.85
C SER A 92 13.16 -25.94 10.75
N SER A 93 14.27 -26.62 10.99
CA SER A 93 15.62 -26.07 10.77
C SER A 93 15.97 -25.82 9.29
N LYS A 94 15.02 -26.03 8.36
CA LYS A 94 15.23 -25.85 6.93
C LYS A 94 15.16 -24.36 6.56
N THR A 95 16.22 -23.89 5.95
CA THR A 95 16.30 -22.60 5.29
C THR A 95 15.77 -22.70 3.87
N VAL A 96 15.02 -21.71 3.41
CA VAL A 96 14.60 -21.58 2.01
C VAL A 96 15.04 -20.24 1.44
N GLU A 97 15.48 -20.26 0.19
CA GLU A 97 15.72 -19.05 -0.58
C GLU A 97 14.38 -18.39 -0.94
N ALA A 98 14.25 -17.11 -0.61
CA ALA A 98 13.11 -16.29 -1.03
C ALA A 98 13.57 -15.09 -1.87
N LYS A 99 12.82 -14.77 -2.92
CA LYS A 99 13.01 -13.53 -3.69
C LYS A 99 12.46 -12.34 -2.92
N ARG A 100 13.10 -11.18 -3.07
CA ARG A 100 12.73 -9.92 -2.44
C ARG A 100 12.35 -8.86 -3.45
N PHE A 101 11.27 -8.15 -3.19
CA PHE A 101 10.74 -7.11 -4.07
C PHE A 101 10.55 -5.80 -3.29
N ARG A 102 10.74 -4.65 -3.94
CA ARG A 102 10.47 -3.34 -3.32
C ARG A 102 9.00 -2.95 -3.41
N ALA A 103 8.31 -3.44 -4.43
CA ALA A 103 6.92 -3.16 -4.66
C ALA A 103 6.17 -4.38 -5.17
N LEU A 104 4.86 -4.39 -4.98
CA LEU A 104 3.93 -5.34 -5.54
C LEU A 104 2.88 -4.58 -6.35
N SER A 105 2.51 -5.08 -7.53
CA SER A 105 1.46 -4.48 -8.36
C SER A 105 0.34 -5.47 -8.65
N TYR A 106 -0.88 -4.95 -8.68
CA TYR A 106 -2.08 -5.60 -9.17
C TYR A 106 -2.53 -4.84 -10.42
N GLN A 107 -2.43 -5.50 -11.57
CA GLN A 107 -2.92 -4.93 -12.83
C GLN A 107 -4.43 -5.17 -12.96
N GLN A 108 -5.15 -4.17 -13.43
CA GLN A 108 -6.59 -4.21 -13.63
C GLN A 108 -7.36 -4.67 -12.39
N ALA A 109 -6.87 -4.31 -11.20
CA ALA A 109 -7.55 -4.54 -9.92
C ALA A 109 -8.97 -3.94 -9.93
N PHE A 110 -9.15 -2.83 -10.63
CA PHE A 110 -10.45 -2.37 -11.09
C PHE A 110 -10.36 -2.12 -12.60
N ASN A 111 -11.51 -1.94 -13.24
CA ASN A 111 -11.56 -1.74 -14.69
C ASN A 111 -10.78 -0.47 -15.10
N GLY A 112 -9.67 -0.66 -15.83
CA GLY A 112 -8.78 0.44 -16.19
C GLY A 112 -7.92 1.01 -15.05
N ILE A 113 -7.86 0.34 -13.89
CA ILE A 113 -7.12 0.82 -12.71
C ILE A 113 -6.15 -0.25 -12.19
N ASP A 114 -4.88 0.15 -12.07
CA ASP A 114 -3.81 -0.65 -11.52
C ASP A 114 -3.49 -0.15 -10.10
N VAL A 115 -3.16 -1.06 -9.17
CA VAL A 115 -2.83 -0.72 -7.78
C VAL A 115 -1.44 -1.25 -7.44
N GLN A 116 -0.58 -0.39 -6.89
CA GLN A 116 0.76 -0.73 -6.46
C GLN A 116 0.93 -0.45 -4.98
N PHE A 117 1.62 -1.36 -4.30
CA PHE A 117 2.07 -1.20 -2.92
C PHE A 117 3.59 -1.22 -2.89
N ALA A 118 4.19 -0.26 -2.20
CA ALA A 118 5.62 -0.21 -1.92
C ALA A 118 5.82 0.00 -0.41
N ILE A 119 6.88 -0.56 0.16
CA ILE A 119 7.22 -0.28 1.56
C ILE A 119 8.44 0.64 1.62
N ASP A 120 8.28 1.74 2.34
CA ASP A 120 9.39 2.62 2.70
C ASP A 120 9.44 2.84 4.21
N ALA A 121 10.58 2.48 4.79
CA ALA A 121 10.85 2.48 6.24
C ALA A 121 9.74 1.80 7.07
N ASP A 122 8.75 2.58 7.49
CA ASP A 122 7.71 2.23 8.46
C ASP A 122 6.29 2.39 7.86
N ALA A 123 6.17 2.78 6.59
CA ALA A 123 4.91 3.04 5.91
C ALA A 123 4.74 2.17 4.67
N LEU A 124 3.49 1.77 4.41
CA LEU A 124 3.08 1.17 3.15
C LEU A 124 2.58 2.30 2.24
N SER A 125 3.32 2.62 1.19
CA SER A 125 2.83 3.52 0.14
C SER A 125 1.88 2.77 -0.79
N GLN A 126 0.73 3.35 -1.06
CA GLN A 126 -0.21 2.90 -2.07
C GLN A 126 -0.21 3.89 -3.23
N THR A 127 -0.04 3.38 -4.44
CA THR A 127 -0.18 4.14 -5.68
C THR A 127 -1.24 3.50 -6.55
N ILE A 128 -2.24 4.28 -6.94
CA ILE A 128 -3.33 3.85 -7.81
C ILE A 128 -3.16 4.58 -9.14
N ALA A 129 -2.97 3.83 -10.21
CA ALA A 129 -2.84 4.35 -11.56
C ALA A 129 -4.14 4.11 -12.32
N VAL A 130 -4.84 5.20 -12.64
CA VAL A 130 -6.09 5.22 -13.40
C VAL A 130 -5.75 5.54 -14.85
N ARG A 131 -6.09 4.64 -15.77
CA ARG A 131 -5.86 4.85 -17.21
C ARG A 131 -6.75 5.97 -17.76
N PRO A 132 -6.39 6.55 -18.92
CA PRO A 132 -7.32 7.39 -19.67
C PRO A 132 -8.69 6.73 -19.82
N SER A 133 -9.75 7.51 -19.73
CA SER A 133 -11.16 7.12 -19.81
C SER A 133 -11.67 6.17 -18.71
N ALA A 134 -10.80 5.62 -17.86
CA ALA A 134 -11.22 4.82 -16.73
C ALA A 134 -11.89 5.71 -15.67
N LYS A 135 -12.98 5.21 -15.08
CA LYS A 135 -13.79 5.99 -14.14
C LYS A 135 -13.26 5.84 -12.72
N VAL A 136 -12.88 6.96 -12.10
CA VAL A 136 -12.44 6.97 -10.69
C VAL A 136 -13.56 6.50 -9.75
N SER A 137 -14.83 6.68 -10.12
CA SER A 137 -15.98 6.18 -9.35
C SER A 137 -16.05 4.65 -9.27
N GLU A 138 -15.30 3.90 -10.11
CA GLU A 138 -15.19 2.44 -10.01
C GLU A 138 -14.14 2.01 -8.97
N LEU A 139 -13.35 2.95 -8.45
CA LEU A 139 -12.45 2.72 -7.33
C LEU A 139 -13.26 2.79 -6.01
N GLU A 140 -13.83 1.66 -5.64
CA GLU A 140 -14.42 1.46 -4.31
C GLU A 140 -13.67 0.39 -3.55
N ILE A 141 -13.04 0.78 -2.44
CA ILE A 141 -12.31 -0.13 -1.56
C ILE A 141 -13.21 -0.45 -0.38
N SER A 142 -13.56 -1.73 -0.26
CA SER A 142 -14.36 -2.25 0.84
C SER A 142 -13.52 -3.13 1.75
N TYR A 143 -13.62 -2.88 3.06
CA TYR A 143 -12.92 -3.65 4.08
C TYR A 143 -13.82 -4.69 4.75
N SER A 144 -13.27 -5.89 4.91
CA SER A 144 -13.73 -6.94 5.81
C SER A 144 -12.93 -6.90 7.11
N GLY A 145 -13.57 -7.19 8.24
CA GLY A 145 -12.94 -7.09 9.57
C GLY A 145 -12.84 -5.68 10.14
N VAL A 146 -13.23 -4.64 9.38
CA VAL A 146 -13.30 -3.27 9.87
C VAL A 146 -14.51 -3.05 10.79
N GLU A 147 -14.31 -2.28 11.84
CA GLU A 147 -15.37 -1.76 12.70
C GLU A 147 -16.02 -0.53 12.06
N PHE A 148 -15.20 0.49 11.76
CA PHE A 148 -15.64 1.71 11.07
C PHE A 148 -14.51 2.41 10.32
N LEU A 149 -14.91 3.25 9.37
CA LEU A 149 -14.06 4.21 8.68
C LEU A 149 -14.32 5.62 9.19
N LYS A 150 -13.29 6.45 9.29
CA LYS A 150 -13.42 7.84 9.74
C LYS A 150 -12.58 8.78 8.87
N LEU A 151 -13.21 9.82 8.33
CA LEU A 151 -12.49 10.94 7.71
C LEU A 151 -12.11 11.96 8.78
N MET A 152 -10.87 12.41 8.70
CA MET A 152 -10.29 13.39 9.62
C MET A 152 -10.33 14.79 9.01
N ALA A 153 -10.26 15.82 9.86
CA ALA A 153 -10.36 17.21 9.43
C ALA A 153 -9.23 17.67 8.49
N ASP A 154 -8.07 17.00 8.56
CA ASP A 154 -6.93 17.25 7.67
C ASP A 154 -7.03 16.51 6.31
N GLY A 155 -8.11 15.77 6.08
CA GLY A 155 -8.34 14.97 4.88
C GLY A 155 -7.70 13.58 4.91
N SER A 156 -7.04 13.20 6.00
CA SER A 156 -6.60 11.82 6.25
C SER A 156 -7.80 10.92 6.58
N MET A 157 -7.58 9.60 6.56
CA MET A 157 -8.61 8.62 6.91
C MET A 157 -8.08 7.60 7.91
N GLU A 158 -8.89 7.26 8.91
CA GLU A 158 -8.64 6.16 9.83
C GLU A 158 -9.50 4.94 9.46
N VAL A 159 -8.89 3.77 9.43
CA VAL A 159 -9.55 2.47 9.32
C VAL A 159 -9.37 1.77 10.66
N VAL A 160 -10.46 1.60 11.43
CA VAL A 160 -10.41 1.02 12.77
C VAL A 160 -10.94 -0.41 12.75
N PHE A 161 -10.21 -1.31 13.37
CA PHE A 161 -10.56 -2.71 13.52
C PHE A 161 -10.00 -3.25 14.83
N ASP A 162 -10.44 -4.43 15.27
CA ASP A 162 -10.08 -5.01 16.57
C ASP A 162 -8.55 -5.18 16.79
N GLY A 163 -7.76 -5.25 15.71
CA GLY A 163 -6.29 -5.34 15.79
C GLY A 163 -5.57 -3.99 15.90
N GLY A 164 -6.27 -2.85 15.87
CA GLY A 164 -5.68 -1.52 15.85
C GLY A 164 -6.28 -0.61 14.79
N LYS A 165 -5.45 0.29 14.25
CA LYS A 165 -5.90 1.19 13.18
C LYS A 165 -4.86 1.37 12.08
N LEU A 166 -5.36 1.56 10.86
CA LEU A 166 -4.57 2.08 9.75
C LEU A 166 -4.87 3.56 9.55
N LEU A 167 -3.82 4.36 9.45
CA LEU A 167 -3.89 5.78 9.12
C LEU A 167 -3.46 5.97 7.68
N TYR A 168 -4.41 6.35 6.84
CA TYR A 168 -4.18 6.78 5.47
C TYR A 168 -3.89 8.28 5.47
N SER A 169 -2.76 8.70 4.91
CA SER A 169 -2.50 10.11 4.64
C SER A 169 -3.58 10.68 3.71
N LYS A 170 -3.79 12.01 3.75
CA LYS A 170 -4.58 12.70 2.72
C LYS A 170 -4.06 12.27 1.33
N PRO A 171 -4.95 11.92 0.38
CA PRO A 171 -4.50 11.46 -0.92
C PRO A 171 -3.95 12.64 -1.73
N SER A 172 -2.91 12.39 -2.52
CA SER A 172 -2.45 13.32 -3.55
C SER A 172 -2.81 12.77 -4.92
N CYS A 173 -3.28 13.64 -5.81
CA CYS A 173 -3.67 13.27 -7.16
C CYS A 173 -2.86 14.08 -8.18
N SER A 174 -2.49 13.44 -9.27
CA SER A 174 -1.83 14.13 -10.39
C SER A 174 -2.17 13.49 -11.73
N GLU A 175 -2.45 14.32 -12.73
CA GLU A 175 -2.60 13.87 -14.12
C GLU A 175 -1.25 13.85 -14.81
N ARG A 176 -1.02 12.81 -15.62
CA ARG A 176 0.17 12.68 -16.43
C ARG A 176 -0.14 13.09 -17.87
N GLY A 177 0.29 14.29 -18.24
CA GLY A 177 0.27 14.78 -19.62
C GLY A 177 1.63 14.72 -20.30
N LEU A 178 1.69 15.16 -21.56
CA LEU A 178 2.92 15.21 -22.36
C LEU A 178 4.04 16.07 -21.75
N ARG A 179 3.67 17.08 -20.93
CA ARG A 179 4.60 18.04 -20.31
C ARG A 179 5.01 17.67 -18.88
N GLY A 180 4.56 16.51 -18.37
CA GLY A 180 4.82 16.08 -17.01
C GLY A 180 3.55 15.85 -16.21
N SER A 181 3.68 15.84 -14.88
CA SER A 181 2.55 15.62 -13.96
C SER A 181 1.99 16.94 -13.45
N ALA A 182 0.68 17.15 -13.59
CA ALA A 182 -0.04 18.30 -13.06
C ALA A 182 -0.86 17.87 -11.82
N PRO A 183 -0.76 18.58 -10.68
CA PRO A 183 -1.53 18.21 -9.49
C PRO A 183 -3.03 18.45 -9.70
N LEU A 184 -3.84 17.58 -9.11
CA LEU A 184 -5.29 17.72 -8.97
C LEU A 184 -5.67 17.62 -7.50
N ASP A 185 -6.67 18.40 -7.12
CA ASP A 185 -7.27 18.27 -5.81
C ASP A 185 -8.14 17.02 -5.75
N CYS A 186 -7.97 16.24 -4.67
CA CYS A 186 -8.79 15.07 -4.42
C CYS A 186 -8.92 14.80 -2.92
N ALA A 187 -9.91 14.00 -2.57
CA ALA A 187 -10.20 13.62 -1.20
C ALA A 187 -10.76 12.20 -1.14
N TYR A 188 -10.61 11.54 0.01
CA TYR A 188 -11.38 10.35 0.30
C TYR A 188 -12.86 10.70 0.41
N GLN A 189 -13.71 9.79 -0.04
CA GLN A 189 -15.15 9.87 0.13
C GLN A 189 -15.64 8.55 0.70
N LEU A 190 -16.33 8.59 1.86
CA LEU A 190 -17.00 7.39 2.38
C LEU A 190 -18.26 7.14 1.55
N THR A 191 -18.35 5.97 0.91
CA THR A 191 -19.52 5.55 0.13
C THR A 191 -20.36 4.52 0.88
N GLY A 192 -19.87 4.02 2.02
CA GLY A 192 -20.60 3.19 2.96
C GLY A 192 -19.90 3.10 4.32
N LEU A 193 -20.44 2.29 5.24
CA LEU A 193 -19.87 2.12 6.59
C LEU A 193 -18.46 1.50 6.59
N LYS A 194 -18.16 0.72 5.54
CA LYS A 194 -16.91 -0.06 5.41
C LYS A 194 -16.25 0.16 4.04
N THR A 195 -16.72 1.15 3.30
CA THR A 195 -16.37 1.37 1.90
C THR A 195 -16.03 2.83 1.68
N PHE A 196 -14.95 3.08 0.95
CA PHE A 196 -14.55 4.41 0.55
C PHE A 196 -14.05 4.41 -0.90
N GLY A 197 -14.10 5.58 -1.52
CA GLY A 197 -13.51 5.86 -2.82
C GLY A 197 -12.72 7.17 -2.80
N ILE A 198 -12.41 7.68 -3.99
CA ILE A 198 -11.71 8.95 -4.19
C ILE A 198 -12.61 9.89 -5.00
N SER A 199 -12.82 11.11 -4.47
CA SER A 199 -13.44 12.19 -5.21
C SER A 199 -12.37 13.11 -5.77
N ILE A 200 -12.47 13.41 -7.07
CA ILE A 200 -11.67 14.46 -7.72
C ILE A 200 -12.43 15.78 -7.56
N ILE A 201 -11.71 16.84 -7.19
CA ILE A 201 -12.26 18.18 -6.98
C ILE A 201 -11.87 19.01 -8.21
N GLY A 202 -12.87 19.47 -8.96
CA GLY A 202 -12.68 20.19 -10.23
C GLY A 202 -12.85 19.29 -11.45
N GLU A 203 -12.37 19.77 -12.60
CA GLU A 203 -12.46 19.06 -13.87
C GLU A 203 -11.23 18.16 -14.07
N ARG A 204 -11.46 16.92 -14.50
CA ARG A 204 -10.44 15.94 -14.86
C ARG A 204 -10.41 15.80 -16.38
N ASP A 205 -9.22 15.82 -16.97
CA ASP A 205 -9.00 15.43 -18.36
C ASP A 205 -9.02 13.90 -18.48
N GLN A 206 -10.06 13.37 -19.12
CA GLN A 206 -10.25 11.92 -19.29
C GLN A 206 -9.31 11.33 -20.35
N GLU A 207 -8.63 12.15 -21.15
CA GLU A 207 -7.61 11.67 -22.09
C GLU A 207 -6.27 11.41 -21.39
N LEU A 208 -6.11 11.93 -20.17
CA LEU A 208 -4.91 11.77 -19.36
C LEU A 208 -5.06 10.64 -18.33
N GLY A 209 -3.93 10.00 -18.05
CA GLY A 209 -3.82 9.07 -16.92
C GLY A 209 -3.76 9.84 -15.61
N LEU A 210 -4.39 9.31 -14.57
CA LEU A 210 -4.39 9.88 -13.23
C LEU A 210 -3.60 8.95 -12.29
N THR A 211 -2.76 9.54 -11.45
CA THR A 211 -2.07 8.85 -10.35
C THR A 211 -2.61 9.37 -9.03
N ILE A 212 -2.99 8.47 -8.14
CA ILE A 212 -3.45 8.76 -6.78
C ILE A 212 -2.46 8.10 -5.82
N GLN A 213 -1.92 8.84 -4.85
CA GLN A 213 -0.95 8.33 -3.90
C GLN A 213 -1.40 8.57 -2.47
N SER A 214 -1.13 7.60 -1.61
CA SER A 214 -1.32 7.72 -0.17
C SER A 214 -0.28 6.88 0.57
N GLU A 215 -0.01 7.26 1.81
CA GLU A 215 0.78 6.48 2.76
C GLU A 215 -0.14 5.85 3.80
N ILE A 216 0.13 4.61 4.15
CA ILE A 216 -0.63 3.83 5.12
C ILE A 216 0.33 3.51 6.28
N LEU A 217 -0.02 4.02 7.45
CA LEU A 217 0.69 3.75 8.69
C LEU A 217 -0.15 2.83 9.57
N ALA A 218 0.43 1.72 10.01
CA ALA A 218 -0.16 0.89 11.04
C ALA A 218 0.07 1.50 12.42
N LYS A 219 -0.95 1.48 13.27
CA LYS A 219 -0.83 1.75 14.70
C LYS A 219 -1.55 0.67 15.47
N ASP A 220 -0.82 0.05 16.39
CA ASP A 220 -1.37 -0.79 17.44
C ASP A 220 -2.19 0.04 18.44
N HIS A 221 -2.99 -0.67 19.23
CA HIS A 221 -3.78 -0.09 20.32
C HIS A 221 -2.90 0.38 21.48
#